data_AF-R2VGE6-F1
#
_entry.id   AF-R2VGE6-F1
#
_cell.length_a   1.000
_cell.length_b   1.000
_cell.length_c   1.000
_cell.angle_alpha   90.00
_cell.angle_beta   90.00
_cell.angle_gamma   90.00
#
_symmetry.space_group_name_H-M   'P 1'
#
loop_
_entity.id
_entity.type
_entity.pdbx_description
1 polymer ?
#
loop_
_entity_poly.entity_id
_entity_poly.type
_entity_poly.pdbx_seq_one_letter_code
_entity_poly.pdbx_strand_id
1 'polypeptide(L)'
;MEENSNLKVGFALKRIRQMKSIEGKKYTQAMMAKDLGVGQSYIGGLENNTRTPSFKTLIKIADALGIGLRNLIDLCEYQRLTELYCQPSKDGTHNLLSPEKLSNIGTPEAFAFRDVSKSFDYENLNFKLGEFLDNVDVKKKIYEGESIPYIDSTNLSDIISKGINKQKNIFFNNQKLTDGQILGLNQYLEAITNQNNGGV
;
A
#
# COMPACT_ATOMS: atom_id res chain seq x y z
N MET A 1 3.48 15.00 -22.55
CA MET A 1 3.74 13.65 -23.09
C MET A 1 3.38 12.69 -21.99
N GLU A 2 2.25 11.99 -22.09
CA GLU A 2 1.95 10.88 -21.19
C GLU A 2 3.00 9.82 -21.42
N GLU A 3 3.89 9.65 -20.44
CA GLU A 3 4.79 8.52 -20.39
C GLU A 3 3.90 7.28 -20.31
N ASN A 4 3.84 6.48 -21.38
CA ASN A 4 3.16 5.19 -21.40
C ASN A 4 3.86 4.31 -20.36
N SER A 5 3.41 4.39 -19.09
CA SER A 5 4.08 3.78 -17.95
C SER A 5 3.83 2.27 -17.99
N ASN A 6 4.57 1.58 -18.84
CA ASN A 6 4.64 0.12 -18.78
C ASN A 6 5.13 -0.25 -17.38
N LEU A 7 4.29 -0.98 -16.65
CA LEU A 7 4.59 -1.43 -15.30
C LEU A 7 5.91 -2.22 -15.32
N LYS A 8 6.93 -1.71 -14.61
CA LYS A 8 8.21 -2.38 -14.44
C LYS A 8 8.10 -3.46 -13.36
N VAL A 9 7.73 -4.66 -13.78
CA VAL A 9 7.46 -5.79 -12.88
C VAL A 9 8.71 -6.55 -12.45
N GLY A 10 9.83 -6.37 -13.15
CA GLY A 10 10.98 -7.26 -13.06
C GLY A 10 11.58 -7.37 -11.67
N PHE A 11 11.68 -6.25 -10.96
CA PHE A 11 12.14 -6.23 -9.57
C PHE A 11 11.22 -7.05 -8.66
N ALA A 12 9.92 -6.78 -8.69
CA ALA A 12 8.94 -7.43 -7.83
C ALA A 12 8.91 -8.95 -8.10
N LEU A 13 8.87 -9.34 -9.37
CA LEU A 13 8.91 -10.75 -9.79
C LEU A 13 10.14 -11.47 -9.26
N LYS A 14 11.32 -10.90 -9.49
CA LYS A 14 12.59 -11.50 -9.05
C LYS A 14 12.64 -11.62 -7.53
N ARG A 15 12.21 -10.58 -6.81
CA ARG A 15 12.20 -10.55 -5.34
C ARG A 15 11.27 -11.62 -4.77
N ILE A 16 10.01 -11.65 -5.18
CA ILE A 16 9.01 -12.62 -4.67
C ILE A 16 9.43 -14.05 -5.03
N ARG A 17 9.90 -14.27 -6.27
CA ARG A 17 10.39 -15.59 -6.70
C ARG A 17 11.55 -16.06 -5.83
N GLN A 18 12.50 -15.19 -5.50
CA GLN A 18 13.65 -15.53 -4.65
C GLN A 18 13.27 -15.79 -3.19
N MET A 19 12.20 -15.16 -2.69
CA MET A 19 11.64 -15.43 -1.35
C MET A 19 10.89 -16.77 -1.30
N LYS A 20 10.25 -17.17 -2.41
CA LYS A 20 9.55 -18.46 -2.51
C LYS A 20 10.54 -19.63 -2.49
N SER A 21 10.20 -20.65 -1.71
CA SER A 21 10.89 -21.92 -1.68
C SER A 21 9.89 -23.07 -1.86
N ILE A 22 10.28 -24.11 -2.58
CA ILE A 22 9.47 -25.32 -2.79
C ILE A 22 10.32 -26.51 -2.36
N GLU A 23 9.80 -27.33 -1.44
CA GLU A 23 10.49 -28.52 -0.92
C GLU A 23 11.92 -28.24 -0.41
N GLY A 24 12.10 -27.11 0.27
CA GLY A 24 13.40 -26.68 0.79
C GLY A 24 14.39 -26.16 -0.26
N LYS A 25 13.97 -26.03 -1.53
CA LYS A 25 14.79 -25.51 -2.63
C LYS A 25 14.33 -24.11 -3.04
N LYS A 26 15.28 -23.27 -3.47
CA LYS A 26 15.01 -21.96 -4.06
C LYS A 26 14.14 -22.12 -5.30
N TYR A 27 13.07 -21.33 -5.40
CA TYR A 27 12.22 -21.35 -6.56
C TYR A 27 12.91 -20.67 -7.76
N THR A 28 13.23 -21.42 -8.80
CA THR A 28 14.04 -20.95 -9.93
C THR A 28 13.19 -20.37 -11.06
N GLN A 29 13.80 -19.62 -11.99
CA GLN A 29 13.12 -19.16 -13.20
C GLN A 29 12.58 -20.34 -14.04
N ALA A 30 13.29 -21.47 -14.09
CA ALA A 30 12.85 -22.65 -14.83
C ALA A 30 11.61 -23.30 -14.20
N MET A 31 11.54 -23.32 -12.86
CA MET A 31 10.35 -23.81 -12.14
C MET A 31 9.14 -22.90 -12.40
N MET A 32 9.33 -21.59 -12.30
CA MET A 32 8.28 -20.62 -12.62
C MET A 32 7.82 -20.71 -14.08
N ALA A 33 8.75 -20.90 -15.01
CA ALA A 33 8.44 -21.08 -16.42
C ALA A 33 7.58 -22.33 -16.64
N LYS A 34 7.92 -23.44 -15.97
CA LYS A 34 7.15 -24.68 -16.00
C LYS A 34 5.73 -24.49 -15.46
N ASP A 35 5.59 -23.82 -14.31
CA ASP A 35 4.28 -23.58 -13.68
C ASP A 35 3.37 -22.67 -14.53
N LEU A 36 3.98 -21.75 -15.28
CA LEU A 36 3.26 -20.85 -16.18
C LEU A 36 3.04 -21.39 -17.59
N GLY A 37 3.66 -22.52 -17.95
CA GLY A 37 3.61 -23.09 -19.30
C GLY A 37 4.29 -22.21 -20.35
N VAL A 38 5.39 -21.54 -20.00
CA VAL A 38 6.14 -20.61 -20.87
C VAL A 38 7.63 -20.96 -20.92
N GLY A 39 8.37 -20.35 -21.83
CA GLY A 39 9.83 -20.52 -21.89
C GLY A 39 10.56 -19.81 -20.74
N GLN A 40 11.65 -20.38 -20.23
CA GLN A 40 12.49 -19.76 -19.20
C GLN A 40 13.02 -18.38 -19.62
N SER A 41 13.36 -18.21 -20.91
CA SER A 41 13.79 -16.93 -21.47
C SER A 41 12.73 -15.84 -21.37
N TYR A 42 11.45 -16.20 -21.39
CA TYR A 42 10.36 -15.25 -21.15
C TYR A 42 10.38 -14.75 -19.70
N ILE A 43 10.55 -15.64 -18.72
CA ILE A 43 10.69 -15.26 -17.31
C ILE A 43 11.90 -14.35 -17.10
N GLY A 44 13.06 -14.71 -17.69
CA GLY A 44 14.24 -13.86 -17.67
C GLY A 44 14.00 -12.49 -18.31
N GLY A 45 13.21 -12.43 -19.39
CA GLY A 45 12.83 -11.17 -20.02
C GLY A 45 11.92 -10.31 -19.13
N LEU A 46 10.96 -10.93 -18.43
CA LEU A 46 10.10 -10.24 -17.47
C LEU A 46 10.92 -9.69 -16.29
N GLU A 47 11.81 -10.49 -15.70
CA GLU A 47 12.65 -10.07 -14.56
C GLU A 47 13.61 -8.93 -14.89
N ASN A 48 14.02 -8.82 -16.15
CA ASN A 48 14.90 -7.76 -16.62
C ASN A 48 14.14 -6.58 -17.27
N ASN A 49 12.79 -6.56 -17.19
CA ASN A 49 11.93 -5.56 -17.83
C ASN A 49 12.14 -5.43 -19.36
N THR A 50 12.70 -6.45 -20.03
CA THR A 50 12.81 -6.49 -21.50
C THR A 50 11.56 -7.05 -22.17
N ARG A 51 10.63 -7.57 -21.36
CA ARG A 51 9.29 -8.00 -21.75
C ARG A 51 8.27 -7.41 -20.78
N THR A 52 7.15 -6.95 -21.30
CA THR A 52 6.00 -6.49 -20.50
C THR A 52 4.92 -7.58 -20.49
N PRO A 53 4.47 -8.06 -19.33
CA PRO A 53 3.39 -9.02 -19.26
C PRO A 53 2.03 -8.34 -19.49
N SER A 54 1.07 -9.08 -20.04
CA SER A 54 -0.33 -8.63 -20.04
C SER A 54 -0.92 -8.69 -18.62
N PHE A 55 -2.03 -7.99 -18.38
CA PHE A 55 -2.76 -8.10 -17.11
C PHE A 55 -3.16 -9.55 -16.78
N LYS A 56 -3.66 -10.29 -17.78
CA LYS A 56 -3.97 -11.74 -17.64
C LYS A 56 -2.74 -12.55 -17.25
N THR A 57 -1.58 -12.19 -17.79
CA THR A 57 -0.31 -12.84 -17.45
C THR A 57 0.11 -12.49 -16.02
N LEU A 58 -0.11 -11.25 -15.56
CA LEU A 58 0.20 -10.84 -14.18
C LEU A 58 -0.59 -11.62 -13.14
N ILE A 59 -1.89 -11.87 -13.40
CA ILE A 59 -2.72 -12.72 -12.52
C ILE A 59 -2.09 -14.12 -12.40
N LYS A 60 -1.81 -14.77 -13.54
CA LYS A 60 -1.20 -16.11 -13.55
C LYS A 60 0.15 -16.14 -12.81
N ILE A 61 0.95 -15.09 -12.97
CA ILE A 61 2.24 -14.97 -12.29
C ILE A 61 2.04 -14.86 -10.78
N ALA A 62 1.13 -14.00 -10.31
CA ALA A 62 0.82 -13.86 -8.89
C ALA A 62 0.35 -15.20 -8.29
N ASP A 63 -0.52 -15.92 -9.01
CA ASP A 63 -0.99 -17.26 -8.62
C ASP A 63 0.16 -18.27 -8.51
N ALA A 64 1.04 -18.35 -9.52
CA ALA A 64 2.20 -19.24 -9.50
C ALA A 64 3.16 -18.93 -8.35
N LEU A 65 3.33 -17.64 -8.03
CA LEU A 65 4.12 -17.19 -6.90
C LEU A 65 3.42 -17.43 -5.56
N GLY A 66 2.11 -17.63 -5.54
CA GLY A 66 1.31 -17.85 -4.33
C GLY A 66 1.07 -16.57 -3.54
N ILE A 67 0.93 -15.44 -4.23
CA ILE A 67 0.65 -14.13 -3.63
C ILE A 67 -0.56 -13.48 -4.30
N GLY A 68 -1.19 -12.51 -3.63
CA GLY A 68 -2.20 -11.69 -4.27
C GLY A 68 -1.60 -10.76 -5.33
N LEU A 69 -2.37 -10.47 -6.39
CA LEU A 69 -1.97 -9.51 -7.43
C LEU A 69 -1.62 -8.13 -6.85
N ARG A 70 -2.33 -7.69 -5.81
CA ARG A 70 -2.04 -6.44 -5.11
C ARG A 70 -0.61 -6.40 -4.57
N ASN A 71 -0.15 -7.45 -3.88
CA ASN A 71 1.22 -7.51 -3.35
C ASN A 71 2.28 -7.40 -4.45
N LEU A 72 2.01 -7.96 -5.64
CA LEU A 72 2.90 -7.83 -6.78
C LEU A 72 2.96 -6.38 -7.27
N ILE A 73 1.80 -5.72 -7.40
CA ILE A 73 1.71 -4.31 -7.83
C ILE A 73 2.36 -3.40 -6.80
N ASP A 74 2.08 -3.60 -5.51
CA ASP A 74 2.64 -2.82 -4.41
C ASP A 74 4.17 -2.85 -4.43
N LEU A 75 4.79 -4.01 -4.68
CA LEU A 75 6.24 -4.09 -4.82
C LEU A 75 6.80 -3.40 -6.07
N CYS A 76 6.03 -3.37 -7.17
CA CYS A 76 6.41 -2.61 -8.36
C CYS A 76 6.40 -1.10 -8.07
N GLU A 77 5.35 -0.65 -7.38
CA GLU A 77 5.17 0.76 -7.06
C GLU A 77 6.18 1.23 -6.02
N TYR A 78 6.45 0.40 -5.01
CA TYR A 78 7.53 0.64 -4.06
C TYR A 78 8.88 0.82 -4.75
N GLN A 79 9.20 -0.04 -5.72
CA GLN A 79 10.44 0.08 -6.49
C GLN A 79 10.48 1.39 -7.27
N ARG A 80 9.38 1.77 -7.94
CA ARG A 80 9.28 3.03 -8.68
C ARG A 80 9.55 4.23 -7.78
N LEU A 81 8.88 4.29 -6.62
CA LEU A 81 9.06 5.37 -5.65
C LEU A 81 10.49 5.40 -5.09
N THR A 82 11.08 4.23 -4.83
CA THR A 82 12.47 4.12 -4.37
C THR A 82 13.45 4.62 -5.43
N GLU A 83 13.27 4.25 -6.70
CA GLU A 83 14.10 4.76 -7.81
C GLU A 83 14.02 6.29 -7.94
N LEU A 84 12.85 6.86 -7.64
CA LEU A 84 12.60 8.29 -7.77
C LEU A 84 13.11 9.10 -6.58
N TYR A 85 13.01 8.54 -5.38
CA TYR A 85 13.18 9.28 -4.12
C TYR A 85 14.30 8.76 -3.23
N CYS A 86 15.07 7.78 -3.68
CA CYS A 86 16.25 7.29 -2.99
C CYS A 86 17.48 7.44 -3.89
N GLN A 87 18.64 7.69 -3.26
CA GLN A 87 19.93 7.75 -3.95
C GLN A 87 20.65 6.40 -3.86
N PRO A 88 21.33 5.97 -4.94
CA PRO A 88 22.18 4.80 -4.89
C PRO A 88 23.32 5.01 -3.88
N SER A 89 23.48 4.05 -2.99
CA SER A 89 24.56 3.96 -2.02
C SER A 89 25.75 3.22 -2.62
N LYS A 90 26.93 3.41 -2.00
CA LYS A 90 28.19 2.76 -2.41
C LYS A 90 28.15 1.22 -2.31
N ASP A 91 27.25 0.68 -1.49
CA ASP A 91 27.02 -0.76 -1.30
C ASP A 91 25.91 -1.33 -2.20
N GLY A 92 25.36 -0.52 -3.11
CA GLY A 92 24.27 -0.92 -4.00
C GLY A 92 22.87 -0.87 -3.37
N THR A 93 22.74 -0.42 -2.12
CA THR A 93 21.44 -0.11 -1.51
C THR A 93 20.92 1.25 -1.97
N HIS A 94 19.64 1.54 -1.76
CA HIS A 94 19.06 2.85 -2.06
C HIS A 94 18.75 3.57 -0.74
N ASN A 95 19.40 4.70 -0.48
CA ASN A 95 19.18 5.52 0.71
C ASN A 95 18.14 6.60 0.41
N LEU A 96 17.12 6.72 1.25
CA LEU A 96 16.11 7.77 1.15
C LEU A 96 16.76 9.16 1.03
N LEU A 97 16.29 9.97 0.09
CA LEU A 97 16.69 11.37 -0.02
C LEU A 97 16.40 12.11 1.29
N SER A 98 17.27 13.05 1.66
CA SER A 98 17.04 13.84 2.87
C SER A 98 15.69 14.59 2.79
N PRO A 99 15.01 14.84 3.93
CA PRO A 99 13.74 15.55 3.93
C PRO A 99 13.79 16.91 3.23
N GLU A 100 14.91 17.62 3.32
CA GLU A 100 15.16 18.88 2.60
C GLU A 100 15.17 18.68 1.08
N LYS A 101 15.88 17.66 0.59
CA LYS A 101 15.93 17.34 -0.85
C LYS A 101 14.55 16.97 -1.39
N LEU A 102 13.80 16.12 -0.67
CA LEU A 102 12.43 15.76 -1.05
C LEU A 102 11.51 16.98 -1.07
N SER A 103 11.68 17.90 -0.12
CA SER A 103 10.90 19.14 -0.09
C SER A 103 11.23 20.06 -1.26
N ASN A 104 12.50 20.11 -1.68
CA ASN A 104 12.95 20.90 -2.82
C ASN A 104 12.48 20.34 -4.18
N ILE A 105 12.14 19.04 -4.26
CA ILE A 105 11.49 18.47 -5.46
C ILE A 105 10.11 19.11 -5.67
N GLY A 106 9.41 19.45 -4.59
CA GLY A 106 8.19 20.27 -4.64
C GLY A 106 6.95 19.59 -5.24
N THR A 107 6.97 18.27 -5.46
CA THR A 107 5.80 17.53 -5.98
C THR A 107 4.96 16.92 -4.84
N PRO A 108 3.63 16.78 -5.01
CA PRO A 108 2.75 16.11 -4.04
C PRO A 108 3.26 14.74 -3.60
N GLU A 109 3.74 13.96 -4.56
CA GLU A 109 4.25 12.60 -4.33
C GLU A 109 5.56 12.61 -3.53
N ALA A 110 6.46 13.57 -3.77
CA ALA A 110 7.68 13.71 -2.97
C ALA A 110 7.37 14.09 -1.51
N PHE A 111 6.41 14.99 -1.30
CA PHE A 111 5.95 15.35 0.06
C PHE A 111 5.27 14.17 0.76
N ALA A 112 4.43 13.43 0.05
CA ALA A 112 3.77 12.23 0.57
C ALA A 112 4.80 11.17 0.98
N PHE A 113 5.73 10.83 0.08
CA PHE A 113 6.77 9.84 0.35
C PHE A 113 7.65 10.26 1.53
N ARG A 114 8.04 11.54 1.61
CA ARG A 114 8.81 12.11 2.74
C ARG A 114 8.11 11.90 4.07
N ASP A 115 6.82 12.22 4.14
CA ASP A 115 6.11 12.26 5.41
C ASP A 115 5.69 10.87 5.88
N VAL A 116 5.30 9.97 4.98
CA VAL A 116 5.01 8.58 5.33
C VAL A 116 6.29 7.85 5.75
N SER A 117 7.41 8.07 5.06
CA SER A 117 8.69 7.41 5.35
C SER A 117 9.23 7.68 6.76
N LYS A 118 8.89 8.83 7.38
CA LYS A 118 9.38 9.17 8.74
C LYS A 118 8.87 8.23 9.83
N SER A 119 7.66 7.70 9.66
CA SER A 119 6.97 6.89 10.67
C SER A 119 6.83 5.43 10.28
N PHE A 120 7.31 5.06 9.09
CA PHE A 120 7.08 3.71 8.58
C PHE A 120 8.05 2.69 9.19
N ASP A 121 7.52 1.53 9.56
CA ASP A 121 8.30 0.42 10.07
C ASP A 121 8.96 -0.37 8.92
N TYR A 122 10.20 0.00 8.62
CA TYR A 122 10.98 -0.64 7.56
C TYR A 122 11.38 -2.08 7.88
N GLU A 123 11.49 -2.47 9.15
CA GLU A 123 11.81 -3.85 9.54
C GLU A 123 10.65 -4.79 9.13
N ASN A 124 9.42 -4.31 9.21
CA ASN A 124 8.21 -5.04 8.79
C ASN A 124 7.67 -4.59 7.42
N LEU A 125 8.49 -3.96 6.57
CA LEU A 125 8.08 -3.43 5.27
C LEU A 125 7.24 -4.42 4.47
N ASN A 126 7.64 -5.70 4.40
CA ASN A 126 6.92 -6.70 3.60
C ASN A 126 5.46 -6.92 4.10
N PHE A 127 5.17 -6.73 5.39
CA PHE A 127 3.83 -6.88 5.96
C PHE A 127 3.02 -5.58 5.88
N LYS A 128 3.72 -4.44 5.91
CA LYS A 128 3.13 -3.10 5.99
C LYS A 128 3.13 -2.35 4.66
N LEU A 129 3.61 -2.96 3.58
CA LEU A 129 3.80 -2.29 2.29
C LEU A 129 2.50 -1.75 1.70
N GLY A 130 1.40 -2.51 1.75
CA GLY A 130 0.11 -2.01 1.26
C GLY A 130 -0.36 -0.78 2.05
N GLU A 131 -0.24 -0.82 3.38
CA GLU A 131 -0.55 0.33 4.26
C GLU A 131 0.34 1.53 3.98
N PHE A 132 1.63 1.30 3.69
CA PHE A 132 2.55 2.37 3.28
C PHE A 132 2.06 3.09 2.03
N LEU A 133 1.77 2.33 0.97
CA LEU A 133 1.35 2.88 -0.32
C LEU A 133 -0.03 3.54 -0.24
N ASP A 134 -0.95 2.94 0.51
CA ASP A 134 -2.26 3.55 0.78
C ASP A 134 -2.10 4.92 1.47
N ASN A 135 -1.19 5.03 2.45
CA ASN A 135 -0.89 6.30 3.11
C ASN A 135 -0.23 7.30 2.17
N VAL A 136 0.65 6.86 1.26
CA VAL A 136 1.25 7.72 0.24
C VAL A 136 0.17 8.29 -0.68
N ASP A 137 -0.75 7.46 -1.16
CA ASP A 137 -1.88 7.88 -2.00
C ASP A 137 -2.80 8.88 -1.29
N VAL A 138 -3.11 8.63 -0.01
CA VAL A 138 -3.89 9.55 0.82
C VAL A 138 -3.17 10.89 0.95
N LYS A 139 -1.86 10.89 1.25
CA LYS A 139 -1.10 12.14 1.39
C LYS A 139 -0.97 12.90 0.07
N LYS A 140 -0.78 12.21 -1.05
CA LYS A 140 -0.66 12.80 -2.39
C LYS A 140 -1.91 13.62 -2.71
N LYS A 141 -3.09 13.03 -2.55
CA LYS A 141 -4.39 13.69 -2.72
C LYS A 141 -4.57 14.90 -1.79
N ILE A 142 -4.12 14.82 -0.53
CA ILE A 142 -4.13 15.97 0.39
C ILE A 142 -3.30 17.14 -0.17
N TYR A 143 -2.09 16.89 -0.67
CA TYR A 143 -1.24 17.94 -1.25
C TYR A 143 -1.76 18.47 -2.59
N GLU A 144 -2.49 17.64 -3.33
CA GLU A 144 -3.21 18.05 -4.55
C GLU A 144 -4.47 18.88 -4.23
N GLY A 145 -4.85 19.00 -2.95
CA GLY A 145 -6.05 19.71 -2.53
C GLY A 145 -7.34 18.93 -2.77
N GLU A 146 -7.25 17.63 -3.11
CA GLU A 146 -8.39 16.76 -3.24
C GLU A 146 -8.95 16.42 -1.84
N SER A 147 -10.23 16.72 -1.59
CA SER A 147 -10.89 16.37 -0.33
C SER A 147 -11.13 14.86 -0.27
N ILE A 148 -10.34 14.15 0.54
CA ILE A 148 -10.51 12.70 0.76
C ILE A 148 -11.34 12.47 2.03
N PRO A 149 -12.38 11.61 2.00
CA PRO A 149 -13.02 11.14 3.22
C PRO A 149 -12.05 10.26 4.03
N TYR A 150 -11.40 10.82 5.05
CA TYR A 150 -10.61 10.09 6.04
C TYR A 150 -11.49 9.78 7.26
N ILE A 151 -11.58 8.50 7.63
CA ILE A 151 -12.16 8.09 8.92
C ILE A 151 -10.99 7.93 9.87
N ASP A 152 -10.89 8.83 10.84
CA ASP A 152 -9.92 8.76 11.92
C ASP A 152 -10.21 7.53 12.80
N SER A 153 -9.52 6.42 12.51
CA SER A 153 -9.64 5.17 13.27
C SER A 153 -9.02 5.27 14.67
N THR A 154 -8.15 6.26 14.92
CA THR A 154 -7.65 6.59 16.26
C THR A 154 -8.79 6.99 17.20
N ASN A 155 -9.89 7.52 16.65
CA ASN A 155 -11.10 7.82 17.39
C ASN A 155 -12.04 6.62 17.58
N LEU A 156 -11.92 5.52 16.81
CA LEU A 156 -12.84 4.38 16.94
C LEU A 156 -12.70 3.68 18.30
N SER A 157 -11.46 3.39 18.70
CA SER A 157 -11.15 2.80 20.00
C SER A 157 -11.65 3.67 21.15
N ASP A 158 -11.53 4.99 20.98
CA ASP A 158 -11.89 5.99 21.96
C ASP A 158 -13.42 6.23 22.01
N ILE A 159 -14.11 6.11 20.88
CA ILE A 159 -15.58 6.10 20.75
C ILE A 159 -16.17 4.89 21.46
N ILE A 160 -15.58 3.70 21.23
CA ILE A 160 -15.99 2.45 21.88
C ILE A 160 -15.79 2.53 23.40
N SER A 161 -14.71 3.18 23.86
CA SER A 161 -14.34 3.21 25.28
C SER A 161 -15.01 4.32 26.10
N LYS A 162 -15.21 5.51 25.51
CA LYS A 162 -15.60 6.73 26.25
C LYS A 162 -16.97 7.28 25.86
N GLY A 163 -17.58 6.74 24.81
CA GLY A 163 -18.83 7.23 24.23
C GLY A 163 -18.61 8.45 23.33
N ILE A 164 -19.37 8.53 22.24
CA ILE A 164 -19.31 9.58 21.21
C ILE A 164 -19.43 10.99 21.83
N ASN A 165 -20.25 11.15 22.87
CA ASN A 165 -20.55 12.43 23.53
C ASN A 165 -19.36 13.12 24.21
N LYS A 166 -18.25 12.41 24.46
CA LYS A 166 -17.05 12.98 25.09
C LYS A 166 -15.97 13.39 24.09
N GLN A 167 -16.18 13.14 22.80
CA GLN A 167 -15.22 13.47 21.75
C GLN A 167 -15.58 14.78 21.07
N LYS A 168 -14.60 15.68 20.92
CA LYS A 168 -14.76 16.94 20.18
C LYS A 168 -14.32 16.73 18.72
N ASN A 169 -15.10 17.27 17.78
CA ASN A 169 -14.81 17.25 16.34
C ASN A 169 -14.80 15.84 15.73
N ILE A 170 -15.96 15.19 15.73
CA ILE A 170 -16.13 13.90 15.05
C ILE A 170 -16.34 14.16 13.56
N PHE A 171 -15.50 13.56 12.73
CA PHE A 171 -15.58 13.66 11.28
C PHE A 171 -16.07 12.36 10.70
N PHE A 172 -17.03 12.46 9.77
CA PHE A 172 -17.44 11.36 8.92
C PHE A 172 -17.41 11.87 7.48
N ASN A 173 -16.72 11.16 6.59
CA ASN A 173 -16.50 11.60 5.21
C ASN A 173 -15.98 13.04 5.08
N ASN A 174 -15.01 13.43 5.93
CA ASN A 174 -14.43 14.78 5.97
C ASN A 174 -15.42 15.93 6.28
N GLN A 175 -16.67 15.60 6.65
CA GLN A 175 -17.60 16.57 7.21
C GLN A 175 -17.64 16.40 8.71
N LYS A 176 -17.48 17.52 9.42
CA LYS A 176 -17.73 17.54 10.86
C LYS A 176 -19.20 17.21 11.05
N LEU A 177 -19.48 16.12 11.76
CA LEU A 177 -20.85 15.77 12.09
C LEU A 177 -21.46 16.89 12.94
N THR A 178 -22.69 17.24 12.62
CA THR A 178 -23.45 18.19 13.42
C THR A 178 -23.88 17.56 14.74
N ASP A 179 -24.16 18.38 15.74
CA ASP A 179 -24.63 17.90 17.05
C ASP A 179 -25.89 17.02 16.92
N GLY A 180 -26.76 17.32 15.95
CA GLY A 180 -27.95 16.50 15.65
C GLY A 180 -27.62 15.13 15.05
N GLN A 181 -26.63 15.05 14.16
CA GLN A 181 -26.19 13.77 13.58
C GLN A 181 -25.49 12.89 14.63
N ILE A 182 -24.70 13.51 15.51
CA ILE A 182 -24.06 12.85 16.65
C ILE A 182 -25.13 12.29 17.60
N LEU A 183 -26.16 13.07 17.91
CA LEU A 183 -27.27 12.62 18.75
C LEU A 183 -28.01 11.41 18.14
N GLY A 184 -28.30 11.45 16.83
CA GLY A 184 -28.97 10.35 16.12
C GLY A 184 -28.16 9.06 16.13
N LEU A 185 -26.83 9.14 15.99
CA LEU A 185 -25.93 7.98 16.09
C LEU A 185 -25.93 7.36 17.49
N ASN A 186 -25.91 8.18 18.55
CA ASN A 186 -26.01 7.68 19.92
C ASN A 186 -27.33 6.95 20.18
N GLN A 187 -28.46 7.53 19.74
CA GLN A 187 -29.78 6.92 19.88
C GLN A 187 -29.86 5.57 19.16
N TYR A 188 -29.28 5.48 17.96
CA TYR A 188 -29.20 4.22 17.21
C TYR A 188 -28.36 3.17 17.96
N LEU A 189 -27.19 3.55 18.48
CA LEU A 189 -26.32 2.65 19.24
C LEU A 189 -26.97 2.16 20.54
N GLU A 190 -27.65 3.04 21.27
CA GLU A 190 -28.44 2.67 22.46
C GLU A 190 -29.58 1.72 22.12
N ALA A 191 -30.28 1.95 21.00
CA ALA A 191 -31.37 1.08 20.58
C ALA A 191 -30.89 -0.35 20.27
N ILE A 192 -29.78 -0.51 19.55
CA ILE A 192 -29.24 -1.84 19.20
C ILE A 192 -28.56 -2.55 20.37
N THR A 193 -27.99 -1.79 21.33
CA THR A 193 -27.37 -2.38 22.53
C THR A 193 -28.42 -2.79 23.57
N ASN A 194 -29.49 -2.02 23.73
CA ASN A 194 -30.60 -2.37 24.62
C ASN A 194 -31.45 -3.53 24.09
N GLN A 195 -31.51 -3.75 22.77
CA GLN A 195 -32.14 -4.95 22.21
C GLN A 195 -31.38 -6.25 22.55
N ASN A 196 -30.07 -6.18 22.79
CA ASN A 196 -29.26 -7.34 23.17
C ASN A 196 -29.23 -7.63 24.68
N ASN A 197 -29.72 -6.71 25.52
CA ASN A 197 -29.82 -6.88 26.98
C ASN A 197 -31.23 -7.30 27.44
N GLY A 198 -32.14 -7.59 26.50
CA GLY A 198 -33.50 -8.07 26.76
C GLY A 198 -33.66 -9.60 26.61
N GLY A 199 -32.71 -10.38 27.14
CA GLY A 199 -32.71 -11.84 27.01
C GLY A 199 -32.24 -12.56 28.28
N VAL A 200 -33.23 -12.89 29.12
CA VAL A 200 -33.25 -13.75 30.33
C VAL A 200 -32.59 -13.20 31.60
#